data_AF-A0A4P7JHE9-F1
#
_entry.id   AF-A0A4P7JHE9-F1
#
_cell.length_a   1.000
_cell.length_b   1.000
_cell.length_c   1.000
_cell.angle_alpha   90.00
_cell.angle_beta   90.00
_cell.angle_gamma   90.00
#
_symmetry.space_group_name_H-M   'P 1'
#
loop_
_entity.id
_entity.type
_entity.pdbx_description
1 polymer ?
#
loop_
_entity_poly.entity_id
_entity_poly.type
_entity_poly.pdbx_seq_one_letter_code
_entity_poly.pdbx_strand_id
1 'polypeptide(L)'
;MAESEATKAALTNAEKQKRFRERQKSKGKKEVRGYLSEEAIECYQKIGEQTDWNDSTILSNAIRITYAAYKNGQIGLLNNWLNKNKL
;
A
#
# COMPACT_ATOMS: atom_id res chain seq x y z
N MET A 1 19.50 -44.11 12.77
CA MET A 1 18.22 -43.39 12.90
C MET A 1 18.17 -42.37 11.78
N ALA A 2 17.43 -42.65 10.71
CA ALA A 2 17.24 -41.71 9.61
C ALA A 2 15.99 -40.89 9.91
N GLU A 3 16.16 -39.61 10.24
CA GLU A 3 15.06 -38.65 10.25
C GLU A 3 14.56 -38.51 8.82
N SER A 4 13.31 -38.90 8.59
CA SER A 4 12.66 -38.69 7.30
C SER A 4 12.45 -37.19 7.10
N GLU A 5 13.16 -36.64 6.11
CA GLU A 5 12.81 -35.36 5.49
C GLU A 5 11.43 -35.50 4.84
N ALA A 6 10.38 -35.35 5.65
CA ALA A 6 9.03 -35.18 5.15
C ALA A 6 9.03 -33.90 4.31
N THR A 7 8.98 -34.07 2.99
CA THR A 7 8.84 -33.03 1.99
C THR A 7 7.73 -32.09 2.44
N LYS A 8 8.08 -30.90 2.96
CA LYS A 8 7.10 -29.90 3.39
C LYS A 8 6.20 -29.61 2.20
N ALA A 9 4.96 -30.10 2.24
CA ALA A 9 3.99 -29.90 1.19
C ALA A 9 3.98 -28.42 0.80
N ALA A 10 4.14 -28.14 -0.48
CA ALA A 10 4.18 -26.77 -0.97
C ALA A 10 2.86 -26.08 -0.59
N LEU A 11 2.96 -24.98 0.15
CA LEU A 11 1.79 -24.22 0.57
C LEU A 11 1.03 -23.73 -0.66
N THR A 12 -0.30 -23.78 -0.57
CA THR A 12 -1.19 -23.16 -1.56
C THR A 12 -1.00 -21.64 -1.57
N ASN A 13 -1.39 -20.98 -2.67
CA ASN A 13 -1.33 -19.53 -2.76
C ASN A 13 -2.17 -18.84 -1.66
N ALA A 14 -3.32 -19.44 -1.30
CA ALA A 14 -4.16 -18.95 -0.21
C ALA A 14 -3.45 -19.00 1.15
N GLU A 15 -2.75 -20.10 1.45
CA GLU A 15 -1.99 -20.25 2.69
C GLU A 15 -0.78 -19.31 2.74
N LYS A 16 -0.08 -19.13 1.61
CA LYS A 16 1.01 -18.14 1.49
C LYS A 16 0.51 -16.74 1.79
N GLN A 17 -0.62 -16.33 1.21
CA GLN A 17 -1.23 -15.02 1.48
C GLN A 17 -1.67 -14.88 2.94
N LYS A 18 -2.27 -15.93 3.54
CA LYS A 18 -2.66 -15.94 4.95
C LYS A 18 -1.44 -15.73 5.86
N ARG A 19 -0.38 -16.52 5.68
CA ARG A 19 0.87 -16.39 6.46
C ARG A 19 1.52 -15.01 6.29
N PHE A 20 1.50 -14.48 5.08
CA PHE A 20 2.02 -13.13 4.83
C PHE A 20 1.23 -12.08 5.62
N ARG A 21 -0.10 -12.11 5.56
CA ARG A 21 -0.97 -11.18 6.32
C ARG A 21 -0.75 -11.31 7.82
N GLU A 22 -0.65 -12.52 8.35
CA GLU A 22 -0.34 -12.78 9.76
C GLU A 22 1.02 -12.20 10.17
N ARG A 23 2.05 -12.37 9.34
CA ARG A 23 3.39 -11.78 9.55
C ARG A 23 3.38 -10.25 9.50
N GLN A 24 2.57 -9.63 8.65
CA GLN A 24 2.45 -8.16 8.63
C GLN A 24 1.70 -7.68 9.89
N LYS A 25 0.64 -8.39 10.29
CA LYS A 25 -0.13 -8.09 11.51
C LYS A 25 0.73 -8.20 12.78
N SER A 26 1.60 -9.21 12.88
CA SER A 26 2.52 -9.34 14.02
C SER A 26 3.57 -8.22 14.08
N LYS A 27 3.88 -7.59 12.94
CA LYS A 27 4.70 -6.37 12.86
C LYS A 27 3.90 -5.08 13.14
N GLY A 28 2.65 -5.19 13.60
CA GLY A 28 1.78 -4.04 13.86
C GLY A 28 1.21 -3.36 12.61
N LYS A 29 1.45 -3.91 11.41
CA LYS A 29 0.92 -3.34 10.18
C LYS A 29 -0.53 -3.75 9.97
N LYS A 30 -1.36 -2.80 9.56
CA LYS A 30 -2.75 -3.02 9.17
C LYS A 30 -2.87 -3.02 7.65
N GLU A 31 -3.57 -4.00 7.11
CA GLU A 31 -3.92 -4.01 5.69
C GLU A 31 -5.02 -2.97 5.42
N VAL A 32 -4.79 -2.13 4.41
CA VAL A 32 -5.77 -1.15 3.92
C VAL A 32 -6.12 -1.56 2.48
N ARG A 33 -7.40 -1.60 2.14
CA ARG A 33 -7.91 -2.01 0.82
C ARG A 33 -8.86 -0.96 0.26
N GLY A 34 -8.81 -0.76 -1.05
CA GLY A 34 -9.69 0.12 -1.81
C GLY A 34 -9.38 0.01 -3.30
N TYR A 35 -10.32 0.45 -4.13
CA TYR A 35 -10.09 0.63 -5.56
C TYR A 35 -9.69 2.09 -5.82
N LEU A 36 -8.79 2.29 -6.79
CA LEU A 36 -8.34 3.61 -7.23
C LEU A 36 -9.16 4.04 -8.45
N SER A 37 -9.46 5.34 -8.56
CA SER A 37 -9.94 5.91 -9.82
C SER A 37 -8.82 5.98 -10.85
N GLU A 38 -9.15 6.28 -12.10
CA GLU A 38 -8.15 6.42 -13.18
C GLU A 38 -7.12 7.52 -12.86
N GLU A 39 -7.57 8.66 -12.32
CA GLU A 39 -6.72 9.78 -11.94
C GLU A 39 -5.77 9.39 -10.80
N ALA A 40 -6.29 8.66 -9.80
CA ALA A 40 -5.48 8.15 -8.71
C ALA A 40 -4.44 7.10 -9.17
N ILE A 41 -4.76 6.31 -10.21
CA ILE A 41 -3.81 5.38 -10.84
C ILE A 41 -2.70 6.19 -11.53
N GLU A 42 -3.03 7.26 -12.23
CA GLU A 42 -2.04 8.16 -12.86
C GLU A 42 -1.11 8.79 -11.81
N CYS A 43 -1.66 9.29 -10.71
CA CYS A 43 -0.86 9.78 -9.59
C CYS A 43 0.06 8.69 -9.02
N TYR A 44 -0.46 7.48 -8.82
CA TYR A 44 0.32 6.36 -8.30
C TYR A 44 1.49 5.99 -9.20
N GLN A 45 1.28 5.94 -10.52
CA GLN A 45 2.34 5.69 -11.50
C GLN A 45 3.42 6.77 -11.46
N LYS A 46 3.03 8.05 -11.52
CA LYS A 46 3.96 9.19 -11.48
C LYS A 46 4.78 9.23 -10.19
N ILE A 47 4.17 8.90 -9.04
CA ILE A 47 4.89 8.81 -7.77
C ILE A 47 5.95 7.71 -7.86
N GLY A 48 5.60 6.53 -8.38
CA GLY A 48 6.54 5.42 -8.55
C GLY A 48 7.76 5.81 -9.42
N GLU A 49 7.51 6.46 -10.56
CA GLU A 49 8.56 6.95 -11.47
C GLU A 49 9.51 7.96 -10.81
N GLN A 50 9.02 8.75 -9.86
CA GLN A 50 9.77 9.86 -9.26
C GLN A 50 10.42 9.54 -7.91
N THR A 51 9.99 8.48 -7.20
CA THR A 51 10.35 8.29 -5.78
C THR A 51 11.03 6.97 -5.44
N ASP A 52 11.11 6.00 -6.37
CA ASP A 52 11.60 4.63 -6.09
C ASP A 52 10.91 3.96 -4.87
N TRP A 53 9.71 4.43 -4.53
CA TRP A 53 8.94 3.91 -3.42
C TRP A 53 8.15 2.69 -3.83
N ASN A 54 8.16 1.66 -2.98
CA ASN A 54 7.24 0.54 -3.10
C ASN A 54 5.81 0.93 -2.68
N ASP A 55 4.83 0.11 -3.06
CA ASP A 55 3.40 0.31 -2.80
C ASP A 55 3.08 0.59 -1.33
N SER A 56 3.73 -0.14 -0.43
CA SER A 56 3.50 0.02 1.01
C SER A 56 3.97 1.40 1.48
N THR A 57 5.07 1.91 0.94
CA THR A 57 5.61 3.23 1.25
C THR A 57 4.74 4.32 0.63
N ILE A 58 4.35 4.20 -0.65
CA ILE A 58 3.47 5.15 -1.33
C ILE A 58 2.15 5.30 -0.57
N LEU A 59 1.47 4.19 -0.28
CA LEU A 59 0.18 4.20 0.42
C LEU A 59 0.31 4.81 1.83
N SER A 60 1.35 4.42 2.58
CA SER A 60 1.56 4.93 3.94
C SER A 60 1.84 6.44 3.92
N ASN A 61 2.63 6.92 2.97
CA ASN A 61 2.94 8.34 2.83
C ASN A 61 1.74 9.14 2.34
N ALA A 62 0.98 8.63 1.37
CA ALA A 62 -0.24 9.27 0.89
C ALA A 62 -1.22 9.55 2.03
N ILE A 63 -1.51 8.54 2.87
CA ILE A 63 -2.41 8.70 4.03
C ILE A 63 -1.88 9.76 5.01
N ARG A 64 -0.58 9.72 5.31
CA ARG A 64 0.07 10.66 6.25
C ARG A 64 0.06 12.10 5.73
N ILE A 65 0.36 12.28 4.44
CA ILE A 65 0.39 13.59 3.78
C ILE A 65 -1.02 14.16 3.69
N THR A 66 -2.03 13.35 3.35
CA THR A 66 -3.44 13.78 3.35
C THR A 66 -3.86 14.28 4.74
N TYR A 67 -3.49 13.56 5.81
CA TYR A 67 -3.78 14.03 7.17
C TYR A 67 -3.01 15.29 7.54
N ALA A 68 -1.72 15.40 7.17
CA ALA A 68 -0.93 16.60 7.40
C ALA A 68 -1.52 17.81 6.67
N ALA A 69 -1.93 17.66 5.41
CA ALA A 69 -2.60 18.70 4.63
C ALA A 69 -3.91 19.15 5.29
N TYR A 70 -4.70 18.21 5.82
CA TYR A 70 -5.90 18.52 6.60
C TYR A 70 -5.55 19.35 7.85
N LYS A 71 -4.58 18.91 8.64
CA LYS A 71 -4.16 19.60 9.88
C LYS A 71 -3.59 21.00 9.62
N ASN A 72 -2.98 21.20 8.46
CA ASN A 72 -2.41 22.49 8.05
C ASN A 72 -3.40 23.36 7.24
N GLY A 73 -4.66 22.95 7.08
CA GLY A 73 -5.66 23.72 6.32
C GLY A 73 -5.44 23.78 4.81
N GLN A 74 -4.53 22.96 4.28
CA GLN A 74 -4.15 22.95 2.86
C GLN A 74 -4.97 21.98 2.01
N ILE A 75 -5.71 21.06 2.63
CA ILE A 75 -6.42 19.98 1.91
C ILE A 75 -7.39 20.50 0.84
N GLY A 76 -8.10 21.61 1.09
CA GLY A 76 -9.01 22.21 0.11
C GLY A 76 -8.27 22.77 -1.11
N LEU A 77 -7.13 23.43 -0.88
CA LEU A 77 -6.27 23.95 -1.96
C LEU A 77 -5.76 22.81 -2.83
N LEU A 78 -5.23 21.74 -2.21
CA LEU A 78 -4.67 20.59 -2.92
C LEU A 78 -5.74 19.84 -3.70
N ASN A 79 -6.92 19.59 -3.11
CA ASN A 79 -8.02 18.95 -3.81
C ASN A 79 -8.51 19.77 -5.01
N ASN A 80 -8.60 21.10 -4.87
CA ASN A 80 -8.94 21.97 -6.00
C ASN A 80 -7.88 21.93 -7.10
N TRP A 81 -6.60 21.82 -6.73
CA TRP A 81 -5.51 21.67 -7.70
C TRP A 81 -5.61 20.33 -8.42
N LEU A 82 -5.85 19.23 -7.72
CA LEU A 82 -6.06 17.89 -8.29
C LEU A 82 -7.19 17.91 -9.34
N ASN A 83 -8.38 18.40 -8.96
CA ASN A 83 -9.53 18.50 -9.84
C ASN A 83 -9.26 19.34 -11.11
N LYS A 84 -8.54 20.46 -10.98
CA LYS A 84 -8.20 21.32 -12.13
C LYS A 84 -7.23 20.65 -13.11
N ASN A 85 -6.34 19.79 -12.61
CA ASN A 85 -5.35 19.09 -13.41
C ASN A 85 -5.82 17.69 -13.84
N LYS A 86 -7.03 17.27 -13.44
CA LYS A 86 -7.60 15.94 -13.70
C LYS A 86 -6.71 14.83 -13.15
N LEU A 87 -6.28 15.02 -11.90
CA LEU A 87 -5.47 14.12 -11.09
C LEU A 87 -6.22 13.71 -9.82
#